data_AF-A0A937X228-F1
#
_entry.id   AF-A0A937X228-F1
#
_cell.length_a   1.000
_cell.length_b   1.000
_cell.length_c   1.000
_cell.angle_alpha   90.00
_cell.angle_beta   90.00
_cell.angle_gamma   90.00
#
_symmetry.space_group_name_H-M   'P 1'
#
loop_
_entity.id
_entity.type
_entity.pdbx_description
1 polymer ?
#
loop_
_entity_poly.entity_id
_entity_poly.type
_entity_poly.pdbx_seq_one_letter_code
_entity_poly.pdbx_strand_id
1 'polypeptide(L)'
;MSSVEVLRDHARAIFEEALKAVDPFEAVLRHVRIEKDRLRVGGHVYDLAALRNVYVVGAGKAGAAMSAALETPLGDRLKSGIVNVKYDHTAPTRCVRLIEAGHPVPDEQGVAGAKAIVDLLKGCDASDLIFCVLSGGGSALLPLPVPGVGLSDKQTLTCLLLECGATINEINTLRKHVSLVKGGQLARLAYPATLVTLILSDVIDDPLDII
;
A
#
# COMPACT_ATOMS: atom_id res chain seq x y z
N MET A 1 -26.24 6.10 -37.11
CA MET A 1 -25.79 6.86 -35.94
C MET A 1 -25.45 8.27 -36.35
N SER A 2 -25.88 9.27 -35.58
CA SER A 2 -25.49 10.67 -35.81
C SER A 2 -23.99 10.85 -35.54
N SER A 3 -23.37 11.87 -36.15
CA SER A 3 -21.94 12.18 -35.92
C SER A 3 -21.63 12.41 -34.42
N VAL A 4 -22.61 12.86 -33.65
CA VAL A 4 -22.48 13.08 -32.19
C VAL A 4 -22.51 11.76 -31.41
N GLU A 5 -23.31 10.78 -31.83
CA GLU A 5 -23.33 9.45 -31.21
C GLU A 5 -21.98 8.74 -31.37
N VAL A 6 -21.39 8.80 -32.55
CA VAL A 6 -20.06 8.19 -32.82
C VAL A 6 -18.97 8.84 -31.96
N LEU A 7 -18.94 10.17 -31.86
CA LEU A 7 -17.99 10.89 -31.00
C LEU A 7 -18.18 10.55 -29.52
N ARG A 8 -19.42 10.38 -29.06
CA ARG A 8 -19.72 9.97 -27.69
C ARG A 8 -19.22 8.56 -27.40
N ASP A 9 -19.44 7.62 -28.32
CA ASP A 9 -18.97 6.24 -28.17
C ASP A 9 -17.44 6.16 -28.16
N HIS A 10 -16.76 6.93 -29.01
CA HIS A 10 -15.31 7.05 -28.97
C HIS A 10 -14.80 7.62 -27.64
N ALA A 11 -15.42 8.70 -27.13
CA ALA A 11 -15.04 9.29 -25.84
C ALA A 11 -15.23 8.31 -24.68
N ARG A 12 -16.34 7.55 -24.67
CA ARG A 12 -16.58 6.52 -23.66
C ARG A 12 -15.54 5.41 -23.74
N ALA A 13 -15.22 4.91 -24.94
CA ALA A 13 -14.21 3.88 -25.11
C ALA A 13 -12.83 4.33 -24.61
N ILE A 14 -12.40 5.56 -24.93
CA ILE A 14 -11.14 6.12 -24.43
C ILE A 14 -11.14 6.21 -22.89
N PHE A 15 -12.24 6.68 -22.30
CA PHE A 15 -12.37 6.77 -20.85
C PHE A 15 -12.33 5.39 -20.16
N GLU A 16 -13.04 4.40 -20.69
CA GLU A 16 -13.05 3.03 -20.15
C GLU A 16 -11.67 2.38 -20.23
N GLU A 17 -10.95 2.53 -21.34
CA GLU A 17 -9.58 2.02 -21.47
C GLU A 17 -8.60 2.74 -20.55
N ALA A 18 -8.77 4.06 -20.34
CA ALA A 18 -7.98 4.80 -19.36
C ALA A 18 -8.23 4.31 -17.92
N LEU A 19 -9.48 4.01 -17.55
CA LEU A 19 -9.80 3.43 -16.24
C LEU A 19 -9.20 2.03 -16.05
N LYS A 20 -9.29 1.16 -17.06
CA LYS A 20 -8.65 -0.17 -17.02
C LYS A 20 -7.13 -0.08 -16.88
N ALA A 21 -6.51 0.92 -17.51
CA ALA A 21 -5.07 1.15 -17.43
C ALA A 21 -4.61 1.55 -16.01
N VAL A 22 -5.50 2.10 -15.18
CA VAL A 22 -5.20 2.47 -13.78
C VAL A 22 -5.89 1.56 -12.75
N ASP A 23 -6.56 0.50 -13.20
CA ASP A 23 -7.15 -0.48 -12.31
C ASP A 23 -6.04 -1.11 -11.42
N PRO A 24 -6.20 -1.10 -10.07
CA PRO A 24 -5.15 -1.57 -9.18
C PRO A 24 -4.83 -3.06 -9.33
N PHE A 25 -5.84 -3.88 -9.63
CA PHE A 25 -5.66 -5.32 -9.76
C PHE A 25 -4.87 -5.64 -11.04
N GLU A 26 -5.31 -5.09 -12.17
CA GLU A 26 -4.63 -5.23 -13.45
C GLU A 26 -3.23 -4.60 -13.45
N ALA A 27 -3.04 -3.48 -12.74
CA ALA A 27 -1.73 -2.84 -12.59
C ALA A 27 -0.72 -3.76 -11.90
N VAL A 28 -1.12 -4.46 -10.84
CA VAL A 28 -0.27 -5.44 -10.16
C VAL A 28 0.05 -6.61 -11.09
N LEU A 29 -0.94 -7.19 -11.77
CA LEU A 29 -0.71 -8.33 -12.69
C LEU A 29 0.19 -7.99 -13.88
N ARG A 30 0.16 -6.73 -14.35
CA ARG A 30 1.09 -6.29 -15.40
C ARG A 30 2.54 -6.31 -14.94
N HIS A 31 2.81 -5.97 -13.69
CA HIS A 31 4.16 -5.80 -13.14
C HIS A 31 4.68 -7.02 -12.37
N VAL A 32 3.81 -7.88 -11.85
CA VAL A 32 4.20 -9.06 -11.05
C VAL A 32 3.88 -10.32 -11.82
N ARG A 33 4.92 -11.04 -12.24
CA ARG A 33 4.78 -12.25 -13.06
C ARG A 33 5.71 -13.34 -12.57
N ILE A 34 5.30 -14.59 -12.71
CA ILE A 34 6.15 -15.75 -12.46
C ILE A 34 6.43 -16.44 -13.79
N GLU A 35 7.71 -16.58 -14.10
CA GLU A 35 8.21 -17.32 -15.26
C GLU A 35 9.06 -18.47 -14.76
N LYS A 36 8.52 -19.70 -14.80
CA LYS A 36 9.13 -20.88 -14.18
C LYS A 36 9.35 -20.64 -12.67
N ASP A 37 10.59 -20.62 -12.22
CA ASP A 37 10.97 -20.37 -10.81
C ASP A 37 11.48 -18.95 -10.56
N ARG A 38 11.19 -18.00 -11.47
CA ARG A 38 11.61 -16.61 -11.33
C ARG A 38 10.41 -15.70 -11.17
N LEU A 39 10.42 -14.93 -10.07
CA LEU A 39 9.48 -13.85 -9.83
C LEU A 39 10.02 -12.58 -10.47
N ARG A 40 9.31 -12.04 -11.45
CA ARG A 40 9.59 -10.74 -12.06
C ARG A 40 8.68 -9.70 -11.43
N VAL A 41 9.27 -8.62 -10.95
CA VAL A 41 8.57 -7.42 -10.49
C VAL A 41 9.13 -6.21 -11.21
N GLY A 42 8.40 -5.70 -12.19
CA GLY A 42 8.90 -4.65 -13.08
C GLY A 42 10.22 -5.07 -13.74
N GLY A 43 11.29 -4.29 -13.54
CA GLY A 43 12.64 -4.59 -14.03
C GLY A 43 13.47 -5.56 -13.18
N HIS A 44 12.96 -5.99 -12.02
CA HIS A 44 13.70 -6.83 -11.08
C HIS A 44 13.30 -8.31 -11.18
N VAL A 45 14.26 -9.19 -10.89
CA VAL A 45 14.07 -10.64 -10.94
C VAL A 45 14.55 -11.25 -9.63
N TYR A 46 13.69 -12.06 -9.02
CA TYR A 46 13.96 -12.79 -7.78
C TYR A 46 13.89 -14.29 -8.04
N ASP A 47 14.83 -15.04 -7.47
CA ASP A 47 14.82 -16.50 -7.51
C ASP A 47 13.87 -17.03 -6.44
N LEU A 48 12.76 -17.64 -6.86
CA LEU A 48 11.76 -18.19 -5.93
C LEU A 48 12.31 -19.39 -5.13
N ALA A 49 13.34 -20.07 -5.63
CA ALA A 49 13.95 -21.18 -4.91
C ALA A 49 14.83 -20.71 -3.74
N ALA A 50 15.32 -19.47 -3.79
CA ALA A 50 16.09 -18.86 -2.72
C ALA A 50 15.21 -18.27 -1.60
N LEU A 51 13.89 -18.15 -1.84
CA LEU A 51 12.94 -17.57 -0.90
C LEU A 51 12.26 -18.66 -0.07
N ARG A 52 12.17 -18.42 1.24
CA ARG A 52 11.47 -19.30 2.18
C ARG A 52 10.00 -18.93 2.28
N ASN A 53 9.70 -17.65 2.51
CA ASN A 53 8.33 -17.17 2.60
C ASN A 53 8.14 -15.89 1.79
N VAL A 54 6.93 -15.72 1.25
CA VAL A 54 6.47 -14.45 0.67
C VAL A 54 5.34 -13.89 1.54
N TYR A 55 5.40 -12.61 1.86
CA TYR A 55 4.39 -11.90 2.64
C TYR A 55 3.87 -10.67 1.92
N VAL A 56 2.67 -10.22 2.28
CA VAL A 56 2.10 -8.93 1.84
C VAL A 56 1.81 -8.06 3.05
N VAL A 57 2.27 -6.82 3.03
CA VAL A 57 1.95 -5.79 4.02
C VAL A 57 1.54 -4.50 3.31
N GLY A 58 0.93 -3.57 4.03
CA GLY A 58 0.75 -2.22 3.50
C GLY A 58 -0.54 -1.56 3.91
N ALA A 59 -0.90 -0.49 3.19
CA ALA A 59 -2.12 0.25 3.45
C ALA A 59 -2.57 1.10 2.26
N GLY A 60 -3.87 1.34 2.17
CA GLY A 60 -4.45 2.27 1.19
C GLY A 60 -5.82 1.81 0.69
N LYS A 61 -6.54 2.71 0.01
CA LYS A 61 -7.89 2.42 -0.52
C LYS A 61 -7.91 1.29 -1.54
N ALA A 62 -6.83 1.11 -2.30
CA ALA A 62 -6.68 0.03 -3.28
C ALA A 62 -5.96 -1.20 -2.70
N GLY A 63 -5.62 -1.21 -1.41
CA GLY A 63 -4.84 -2.27 -0.78
C GLY A 63 -5.48 -3.66 -0.92
N ALA A 64 -6.81 -3.75 -0.87
CA ALA A 64 -7.53 -5.00 -1.05
C ALA A 64 -7.35 -5.56 -2.47
N ALA A 65 -7.60 -4.76 -3.51
CA ALA A 65 -7.44 -5.16 -4.90
C ALA A 65 -6.00 -5.52 -5.24
N MET A 66 -5.03 -4.75 -4.77
CA MET A 66 -3.60 -5.03 -4.97
C MET A 66 -3.17 -6.35 -4.30
N SER A 67 -3.71 -6.64 -3.10
CA SER A 67 -3.42 -7.88 -2.37
C SER A 67 -4.03 -9.11 -3.07
N ALA A 68 -5.28 -9.00 -3.53
CA ALA A 68 -5.94 -10.06 -4.28
C ALA A 68 -5.21 -10.35 -5.61
N ALA A 69 -4.70 -9.31 -6.27
CA ALA A 69 -3.91 -9.48 -7.48
C ALA A 69 -2.60 -10.23 -7.22
N LEU A 70 -1.90 -9.95 -6.10
CA LEU A 70 -0.68 -10.67 -5.73
C LEU A 70 -0.91 -12.15 -5.44
N GLU A 71 -2.08 -12.51 -4.90
CA GLU A 71 -2.46 -13.91 -4.68
C GLU A 71 -2.57 -14.72 -5.98
N THR A 72 -2.85 -14.08 -7.12
CA THR A 72 -3.04 -14.76 -8.41
C THR A 72 -1.75 -15.42 -8.95
N PRO A 73 -0.63 -14.69 -9.17
CA PRO A 73 0.60 -15.32 -9.63
C PRO A 73 1.32 -16.08 -8.50
N LEU A 74 1.29 -15.60 -7.25
CA LEU A 74 2.06 -16.22 -6.16
C LEU A 74 1.41 -17.50 -5.64
N GLY A 75 0.08 -17.62 -5.70
CA GLY A 75 -0.65 -18.76 -5.19
C GLY A 75 -0.17 -19.14 -3.79
N ASP A 76 0.12 -20.43 -3.58
CA ASP A 76 0.50 -20.98 -2.27
C ASP A 76 1.89 -20.55 -1.79
N ARG A 77 2.67 -19.86 -2.64
CA ARG A 77 3.93 -19.24 -2.21
C ARG A 77 3.71 -17.99 -1.36
N LEU A 78 2.57 -17.32 -1.52
CA LEU A 78 2.18 -16.23 -0.62
C LEU A 78 1.67 -16.85 0.69
N LYS A 79 2.46 -16.72 1.75
CA LYS A 79 2.20 -17.38 3.03
C LYS A 79 1.10 -16.70 3.81
N SER A 80 1.16 -15.38 3.94
CA SER A 80 0.17 -14.57 4.63
C SER A 80 0.40 -13.09 4.34
N GLY A 81 -0.55 -12.26 4.77
CA GLY A 81 -0.34 -10.81 4.75
C GLY A 81 -1.29 -10.06 5.66
N ILE A 82 -0.99 -8.78 5.87
CA ILE A 82 -1.81 -7.86 6.65
C ILE A 82 -1.83 -6.51 5.94
N VAL A 83 -3.01 -6.05 5.51
CA VAL A 83 -3.15 -4.77 4.82
C VAL A 83 -4.28 -3.96 5.44
N ASN A 84 -3.98 -2.71 5.78
CA ASN A 84 -4.97 -1.78 6.29
C ASN A 84 -5.71 -1.10 5.12
N VAL A 85 -7.03 -1.19 5.11
CA VAL A 85 -7.89 -0.59 4.10
C VAL A 85 -8.91 0.33 4.76
N LYS A 86 -9.50 1.24 3.99
CA LYS A 86 -10.61 2.06 4.48
C LYS A 86 -11.82 1.16 4.77
N TYR A 87 -12.64 1.53 5.75
CA TYR A 87 -13.96 0.92 5.93
C TYR A 87 -14.73 0.83 4.60
N ASP A 88 -15.37 -0.31 4.39
CA ASP A 88 -16.13 -0.68 3.21
C ASP A 88 -15.29 -0.81 1.92
N HIS A 89 -13.96 -0.91 2.02
CA HIS A 89 -13.03 -1.07 0.89
C HIS A 89 -12.31 -2.43 0.92
N THR A 90 -12.99 -3.46 1.43
CA THR A 90 -12.48 -4.83 1.41
C THR A 90 -12.74 -5.51 0.06
N ALA A 91 -12.01 -6.60 -0.20
CA ALA A 91 -12.24 -7.48 -1.33
C ALA A 91 -11.94 -8.93 -0.88
N PRO A 92 -12.45 -9.95 -1.58
CA PRO A 92 -12.07 -11.32 -1.30
C PRO A 92 -10.57 -11.52 -1.44
N THR A 93 -9.94 -11.95 -0.35
CA THR A 93 -8.54 -12.38 -0.27
C THR A 93 -8.49 -13.77 0.36
N ARG A 94 -7.46 -14.54 0.03
CA ARG A 94 -7.29 -15.92 0.47
C ARG A 94 -6.46 -16.03 1.74
N CYS A 95 -5.28 -15.41 1.75
CA CYS A 95 -4.34 -15.47 2.87
C CYS A 95 -3.93 -14.09 3.41
N VAL A 96 -4.28 -13.01 2.72
CA VAL A 96 -4.07 -11.64 3.21
C VAL A 96 -5.23 -11.22 4.11
N ARG A 97 -4.93 -10.88 5.36
CA ARG A 97 -5.89 -10.30 6.30
C ARG A 97 -6.06 -8.81 6.02
N LEU A 98 -7.28 -8.41 5.68
CA LEU A 98 -7.65 -7.01 5.56
C LEU A 98 -8.13 -6.47 6.91
N ILE A 99 -7.62 -5.30 7.30
CA ILE A 99 -8.05 -4.58 8.51
C ILE A 99 -8.66 -3.27 8.06
N GLU A 100 -9.95 -3.09 8.32
CA GLU A 100 -10.64 -1.84 8.05
C GLU A 100 -10.29 -0.80 9.11
N ALA A 101 -9.97 0.41 8.66
CA ALA A 101 -9.48 1.50 9.49
C ALA A 101 -9.95 2.88 9.00
N GLY A 102 -9.80 3.87 9.88
CA GLY A 102 -10.23 5.24 9.69
C GLY A 102 -9.45 5.99 8.60
N HIS A 103 -10.20 6.65 7.72
CA HIS A 103 -9.69 7.59 6.74
C HIS A 103 -10.79 8.61 6.40
N PRO A 104 -10.51 9.93 6.39
CA PRO A 104 -9.18 10.56 6.36
C PRO A 104 -8.54 10.76 7.74
N VAL A 105 -9.29 10.61 8.83
CA VAL A 105 -8.77 10.71 10.20
C VAL A 105 -8.38 9.31 10.68
N PRO A 106 -7.13 9.09 11.15
CA PRO A 106 -6.68 7.78 11.62
C PRO A 106 -7.42 7.37 12.91
N ASP A 107 -7.66 6.08 13.12
CA ASP A 107 -8.31 5.52 14.30
C ASP A 107 -7.52 4.36 14.92
N GLU A 108 -8.03 3.80 16.02
CA GLU A 108 -7.39 2.72 16.77
C GLU A 108 -7.30 1.41 15.96
N GLN A 109 -8.24 1.17 15.03
CA GLN A 109 -8.17 0.02 14.13
C GLN A 109 -6.96 0.12 13.20
N GLY A 110 -6.69 1.33 12.68
CA GLY A 110 -5.47 1.62 11.94
C GLY A 110 -4.20 1.34 12.77
N VAL A 111 -4.19 1.76 14.04
CA VAL A 111 -3.05 1.53 14.95
C VAL A 111 -2.83 0.04 15.20
N ALA A 112 -3.91 -0.70 15.49
CA ALA A 112 -3.85 -2.14 15.71
C ALA A 112 -3.31 -2.88 14.47
N GLY A 113 -3.78 -2.50 13.28
CA GLY A 113 -3.28 -3.09 12.03
C GLY A 113 -1.83 -2.74 11.73
N ALA A 114 -1.43 -1.48 11.95
CA ALA A 114 -0.04 -1.06 11.78
C ALA A 114 0.90 -1.80 12.75
N LYS A 115 0.47 -2.00 14.01
CA LYS A 115 1.21 -2.81 14.98
C LYS A 115 1.35 -4.27 14.53
N ALA A 116 0.27 -4.88 14.04
CA ALA A 116 0.30 -6.25 13.54
C ALA A 116 1.24 -6.41 12.33
N ILE A 117 1.27 -5.43 11.43
CA ILE A 117 2.23 -5.36 10.32
C ILE A 117 3.67 -5.33 10.87
N VAL A 118 3.97 -4.43 11.83
CA VAL A 118 5.30 -4.36 12.42
C VAL A 118 5.71 -5.67 13.10
N ASP A 119 4.80 -6.32 13.80
CA ASP A 119 5.07 -7.59 14.47
C ASP A 119 5.32 -8.73 13.47
N LEU A 120 4.64 -8.74 12.32
CA LEU A 120 4.94 -9.64 11.20
C LEU A 120 6.34 -9.39 10.63
N LEU A 121 6.70 -8.12 10.39
CA LEU A 121 8.00 -7.76 9.83
C LEU A 121 9.17 -8.15 10.73
N LYS A 122 9.02 -7.99 12.06
CA LYS A 122 10.04 -8.40 13.04
C LYS A 122 10.34 -9.91 13.03
N GLY A 123 9.40 -10.72 12.54
CA GLY A 123 9.57 -12.16 12.42
C GLY A 123 10.19 -12.61 11.10
N CYS A 124 10.45 -11.69 10.17
CA CYS A 124 11.02 -11.99 8.86
C CYS A 124 12.55 -11.99 8.89
N ASP A 125 13.17 -12.79 8.02
CA ASP A 125 14.62 -12.88 7.87
C ASP A 125 15.07 -12.68 6.41
N ALA A 126 16.38 -12.79 6.14
CA ALA A 126 16.96 -12.54 4.82
C ALA A 126 16.49 -13.51 3.71
N SER A 127 15.85 -14.61 4.08
CA SER A 127 15.25 -15.57 3.14
C SER A 127 13.80 -15.23 2.80
N ASP A 128 13.24 -14.16 3.35
CA ASP A 128 11.86 -13.74 3.09
C ASP A 128 11.78 -12.60 2.07
N LEU A 129 10.68 -12.59 1.32
CA LEU A 129 10.30 -11.48 0.44
C LEU A 129 8.98 -10.87 0.92
N ILE A 130 8.96 -9.55 1.05
CA ILE A 130 7.80 -8.79 1.48
C ILE A 130 7.35 -7.90 0.34
N PHE A 131 6.10 -8.05 -0.09
CA PHE A 131 5.42 -7.06 -0.90
C PHE A 131 4.80 -6.00 0.01
N CYS A 132 5.17 -4.73 -0.16
CA CYS A 132 4.51 -3.61 0.48
C CYS A 132 3.59 -2.92 -0.54
N VAL A 133 2.26 -3.03 -0.35
CA VAL A 133 1.28 -2.38 -1.22
C VAL A 133 0.85 -1.03 -0.62
N LEU A 134 1.06 0.05 -1.36
CA LEU A 134 0.70 1.40 -0.95
C LEU A 134 -0.20 2.05 -2.00
N SER A 135 -1.26 2.71 -1.53
CA SER A 135 -2.12 3.54 -2.36
C SER A 135 -2.68 4.71 -1.56
N GLY A 136 -3.40 5.60 -2.24
CA GLY A 136 -4.05 6.77 -1.65
C GLY A 136 -4.71 6.48 -0.29
N GLY A 137 -4.40 7.31 0.70
CA GLY A 137 -4.90 7.18 2.07
C GLY A 137 -4.00 6.40 3.05
N GLY A 138 -2.89 5.81 2.59
CA GLY A 138 -1.93 5.09 3.44
C GLY A 138 -1.45 5.90 4.66
N SER A 139 -1.35 7.22 4.50
CA SER A 139 -1.01 8.16 5.57
C SER A 139 -1.90 8.05 6.83
N ALA A 140 -3.22 7.91 6.65
CA ALA A 140 -4.20 7.76 7.74
C ALA A 140 -4.42 6.29 8.11
N LEU A 141 -4.34 5.39 7.13
CA LEU A 141 -4.60 3.96 7.31
C LEU A 141 -3.44 3.20 7.97
N LEU A 142 -2.22 3.74 7.97
CA LEU A 142 -1.07 3.18 8.65
C LEU A 142 -0.53 4.11 9.77
N PRO A 143 -1.32 4.43 10.81
CA PRO A 143 -0.87 5.25 11.92
C PRO A 143 -0.15 4.36 12.94
N LEU A 144 1.14 4.61 13.17
CA LEU A 144 1.83 4.03 14.33
C LEU A 144 2.64 5.13 15.02
N PRO A 145 2.17 5.67 16.16
CA PRO A 145 2.91 6.65 16.96
C PRO A 145 4.19 6.08 17.55
N VAL A 146 5.15 6.95 17.88
CA VAL A 146 6.33 6.61 18.68
C VAL A 146 5.95 6.46 20.17
N PRO A 147 6.74 5.75 21.00
CA PRO A 147 6.49 5.67 22.43
C PRO A 147 6.35 7.05 23.07
N GLY A 148 5.36 7.22 23.94
CA GLY A 148 5.06 8.49 24.60
C GLY A 148 4.19 9.47 23.79
N VAL A 149 3.79 9.12 22.56
CA VAL A 149 2.87 9.90 21.73
C VAL A 149 1.60 9.08 21.50
N GLY A 150 0.43 9.64 21.83
CA GLY A 150 -0.87 9.03 21.59
C GLY A 150 -1.35 9.20 20.14
N LEU A 151 -2.37 8.44 19.75
CA LEU A 151 -3.05 8.64 18.46
C LEU A 151 -3.71 10.02 18.40
N SER A 152 -4.36 10.44 19.49
CA SER A 152 -4.96 11.77 19.65
C SER A 152 -3.94 12.89 19.42
N ASP A 153 -2.70 12.73 19.90
CA ASP A 153 -1.65 13.73 19.72
C ASP A 153 -1.28 13.89 18.24
N LYS A 154 -1.24 12.78 17.48
CA LYS A 154 -1.00 12.84 16.03
C LYS A 154 -2.15 13.50 15.27
N GLN A 155 -3.39 13.25 15.70
CA GLN A 155 -4.57 13.90 15.12
C GLN A 155 -4.51 15.41 15.38
N THR A 156 -4.31 15.82 16.64
CA THR A 156 -4.17 17.22 17.04
C THR A 156 -3.03 17.92 16.31
N LEU A 157 -1.84 17.31 16.24
CA LEU A 157 -0.70 17.83 15.47
C LEU A 157 -1.08 18.09 14.01
N THR A 158 -1.78 17.14 13.38
CA THR A 158 -2.19 17.28 11.98
C THR A 158 -3.20 18.41 11.81
N CYS A 159 -4.20 18.53 12.71
CA CYS A 159 -5.18 19.62 12.68
C CYS A 159 -4.51 20.99 12.83
N LEU A 160 -3.64 21.16 13.83
CA LEU A 160 -2.96 22.44 14.08
C LEU A 160 -2.09 22.88 12.90
N LEU A 161 -1.42 21.94 12.23
CA LEU A 161 -0.60 22.27 11.06
C LEU A 161 -1.45 22.66 9.84
N LEU A 162 -2.60 22.03 9.66
CA LEU A 162 -3.55 22.44 8.62
C LEU A 162 -4.14 23.82 8.90
N GLU A 163 -4.52 24.08 10.16
CA GLU A 163 -5.09 25.37 10.60
C GLU A 163 -4.10 26.53 10.46
N CYS A 164 -2.80 26.29 10.65
CA CYS A 164 -1.78 27.32 10.48
C CYS A 164 -1.29 27.47 9.03
N GLY A 165 -1.84 26.71 8.08
CA GLY A 165 -1.49 26.80 6.66
C GLY A 165 -0.13 26.20 6.31
N ALA A 166 0.36 25.24 7.11
CA ALA A 166 1.60 24.53 6.79
C ALA A 166 1.49 23.79 5.46
N THR A 167 2.59 23.77 4.70
CA THR A 167 2.67 23.03 3.44
C THR A 167 2.64 21.51 3.69
N ILE A 168 2.25 20.73 2.67
CA ILE A 168 2.26 19.26 2.77
C ILE A 168 3.64 18.70 3.15
N ASN A 169 4.71 19.34 2.69
CA ASN A 169 6.08 18.94 3.01
C ASN A 169 6.43 19.18 4.49
N GLU A 170 6.02 20.32 5.06
CA GLU A 170 6.20 20.61 6.49
C GLU A 170 5.37 19.65 7.36
N ILE A 171 4.11 19.42 6.98
CA ILE A 171 3.22 18.47 7.64
C ILE A 171 3.84 17.07 7.65
N ASN A 172 4.27 16.59 6.49
CA ASN A 172 4.86 15.27 6.36
C ASN A 172 6.22 15.17 7.06
N THR A 173 7.01 16.24 7.10
CA THR A 173 8.27 16.30 7.86
C THR A 173 8.01 15.97 9.32
N LEU A 174 7.06 16.66 9.97
CA LEU A 174 6.74 16.40 11.38
C LEU A 174 6.08 15.03 11.58
N ARG A 175 5.11 14.66 10.72
CA ARG A 175 4.41 13.36 10.83
C ARG A 175 5.34 12.15 10.70
N LYS A 176 6.42 12.25 9.92
CA LYS A 176 7.48 11.22 9.80
C LYS A 176 8.23 11.04 11.13
N HIS A 177 8.60 12.12 11.80
CA HIS A 177 9.37 12.08 13.06
C HIS A 177 8.58 11.55 14.26
N VAL A 178 7.25 11.66 14.24
CA VAL A 178 6.38 11.10 15.28
C VAL A 178 5.76 9.76 14.89
N SER A 179 6.39 8.99 13.98
CA SER A 179 5.88 7.70 13.53
C SER A 179 6.92 6.60 13.49
N LEU A 180 6.52 5.38 13.87
CA LEU A 180 7.35 4.17 13.79
C LEU A 180 7.39 3.51 12.41
N VAL A 181 6.55 3.94 11.45
CA VAL A 181 6.43 3.28 10.13
C VAL A 181 6.67 4.22 8.95
N LYS A 182 6.51 5.53 9.13
CA LYS A 182 6.69 6.53 8.06
C LYS A 182 8.16 6.92 7.91
N GLY A 183 8.52 7.55 6.80
CA GLY A 183 9.89 8.07 6.58
C GLY A 183 10.93 6.96 6.45
N GLY A 184 10.61 5.89 5.72
CA GLY A 184 11.51 4.74 5.52
C GLY A 184 11.58 3.77 6.70
N GLN A 185 10.89 4.04 7.81
CA GLN A 185 10.95 3.19 9.00
C GLN A 185 10.33 1.80 8.78
N LEU A 186 9.27 1.69 7.96
CA LEU A 186 8.72 0.38 7.57
C LEU A 186 9.76 -0.46 6.81
N ALA A 187 10.53 0.16 5.92
CA ALA A 187 11.60 -0.53 5.21
C ALA A 187 12.74 -0.95 6.14
N ARG A 188 13.10 -0.10 7.12
CA ARG A 188 14.06 -0.46 8.17
C ARG A 188 13.58 -1.63 9.02
N LEU A 189 12.28 -1.73 9.29
CA LEU A 189 11.68 -2.84 10.05
C LEU A 189 11.61 -4.14 9.26
N ALA A 190 11.53 -4.06 7.93
CA ALA A 190 11.58 -5.22 7.05
C ALA A 190 12.98 -5.83 6.93
N TYR A 191 14.04 -5.02 7.10
CA TYR A 191 15.41 -5.51 7.04
C TYR A 191 15.67 -6.58 8.12
N PRO A 192 16.28 -7.75 7.78
CA PRO A 192 17.06 -8.03 6.58
C PRO A 192 16.30 -8.66 5.40
N ALA A 193 14.98 -8.82 5.49
CA ALA A 193 14.18 -9.38 4.41
C ALA A 193 14.17 -8.47 3.17
N THR A 194 13.94 -9.07 2.00
CA THR A 194 13.82 -8.32 0.75
C THR A 194 12.47 -7.60 0.71
N LEU A 195 12.47 -6.28 0.53
CA LEU A 195 11.25 -5.49 0.40
C LEU A 195 11.01 -5.05 -1.04
N VAL A 196 9.82 -5.35 -1.56
CA VAL A 196 9.32 -4.91 -2.85
C VAL A 196 8.09 -4.04 -2.63
N THR A 197 8.17 -2.75 -2.95
CA THR A 197 7.03 -1.83 -2.78
C THR A 197 6.29 -1.62 -4.09
N LEU A 198 4.99 -1.88 -4.10
CA LEU A 198 4.08 -1.56 -5.20
C LEU A 198 3.25 -0.35 -4.79
N ILE A 199 3.35 0.74 -5.56
CA ILE A 199 2.74 2.02 -5.23
C ILE A 199 1.74 2.39 -6.33
N LEU A 200 0.50 2.65 -5.94
CA LEU A 200 -0.51 3.29 -6.78
C LEU A 200 -0.68 4.74 -6.32
N SER A 201 -0.03 5.65 -7.05
CA SER A 201 0.01 7.08 -6.74
C SER A 201 -1.28 7.78 -7.13
N ASP A 202 -1.83 8.58 -6.21
CA ASP A 202 -2.87 9.59 -6.47
C ASP A 202 -2.31 11.02 -6.36
N VAL A 203 -0.98 11.17 -6.39
CA VAL A 203 -0.26 12.45 -6.28
C VAL A 203 0.35 12.80 -7.64
N ILE A 204 0.12 14.02 -8.11
CA ILE A 204 0.69 14.53 -9.37
C ILE A 204 2.22 14.46 -9.30
N ASP A 205 2.85 14.02 -10.40
CA ASP A 205 4.30 13.83 -10.58
C ASP A 205 4.95 12.73 -9.70
N ASP A 206 4.15 11.91 -9.02
CA ASP A 206 4.57 10.73 -8.25
C ASP A 206 5.75 10.92 -7.25
N PRO A 207 5.79 11.99 -6.43
CA PRO A 207 6.84 12.19 -5.43
C PRO A 207 6.76 11.16 -4.30
N LEU A 208 7.66 10.16 -4.32
CA LEU A 208 7.67 9.03 -3.38
C LEU A 208 7.80 9.42 -1.90
N ASP A 209 8.30 10.60 -1.57
CA ASP A 209 8.44 11.08 -0.20
C ASP A 209 7.15 11.72 0.35
N ILE A 210 6.15 11.93 -0.50
CA ILE A 210 4.84 12.51 -0.18
C ILE A 210 3.73 11.45 -0.14
N ILE A 211 3.80 10.45 -1.04
CA ILE A 211 2.82 9.35 -1.18
C ILE A 211 2.64 8.56 0.13
#